data_AF-A0A9P1KJW7-F1
#
_entry.id   AF-A0A9P1KJW7-F1
#
_cell.length_a   1.000
_cell.length_b   1.000
_cell.length_c   1.000
_cell.angle_alpha   90.00
_cell.angle_beta   90.00
_cell.angle_gamma   90.00
#
_symmetry.space_group_name_H-M   'P 1'
#
loop_
_entity.id
_entity.type
_entity.pdbx_description
1 polymer ?
#
loop_
_entity_poly.entity_id
_entity_poly.type
_entity_poly.pdbx_seq_one_letter_code
_entity_poly.pdbx_strand_id
1 'polypeptide(L)'
;MTVIRLANRELAVISPIQSSDRLVSQLGQLGVVKYIIAPNLYHYLFAANFKSIYPQATFGAAPGLAIKKPDLPIDQTIRGDRGELLPGLYFVLFDGLRVWGLTGIDSLNECVFFILQVAL
;
A
#
# COMPACT_ATOMS: atom_id res chain seq x y z
N MET A 1 -1.49 3.47 8.65
CA MET A 1 -1.05 4.14 7.40
C MET A 1 0.37 4.62 7.55
N THR A 2 1.18 4.41 6.52
CA THR A 2 2.54 4.94 6.41
C THR A 2 2.64 5.77 5.14
N VAL A 3 3.32 6.90 5.19
CA VAL A 3 3.56 7.77 4.02
C VAL A 3 5.05 7.83 3.76
N ILE A 4 5.45 7.48 2.55
CA ILE A 4 6.84 7.51 2.09
C ILE A 4 6.99 8.60 1.06
N ARG A 5 7.99 9.47 1.24
CA ARG A 5 8.37 10.46 0.24
C ARG A 5 9.35 9.82 -0.74
N LEU A 6 9.02 9.89 -2.02
CA LEU A 6 9.83 9.44 -3.15
C LEU A 6 10.56 10.63 -3.79
N ALA A 7 11.27 10.38 -4.89
CA ALA A 7 11.82 11.44 -5.73
C ALA A 7 10.71 12.40 -6.23
N ASN A 8 11.10 13.60 -6.67
CA ASN A 8 10.19 14.59 -7.28
C ASN A 8 8.99 14.99 -6.41
N ARG A 9 9.11 14.89 -5.07
CA ARG A 9 8.02 15.14 -4.11
C ARG A 9 6.80 14.25 -4.34
N GLU A 10 6.99 13.05 -4.86
CA GLU A 10 5.92 12.06 -4.96
C GLU A 10 5.77 11.31 -3.65
N LEU A 11 4.58 10.78 -3.39
CA LEU A 11 4.27 10.04 -2.18
C LEU A 11 3.73 8.64 -2.51
N ALA A 12 4.21 7.66 -1.77
CA ALA A 12 3.55 6.36 -1.63
C ALA A 12 2.84 6.30 -0.27
N VAL A 13 1.56 5.94 -0.29
CA VAL A 13 0.72 5.77 0.90
C VAL A 13 0.40 4.29 1.08
N ILE A 14 0.88 3.70 2.18
CA ILE A 14 0.68 2.28 2.51
C ILE A 14 -0.38 2.17 3.60
N SER A 15 -1.31 1.22 3.43
CA SER A 15 -2.46 0.99 4.33
C SER A 15 -3.23 2.28 4.63
N PRO A 16 -3.86 2.92 3.61
CA PRO A 16 -4.61 4.14 3.82
C PRO A 16 -5.65 4.00 4.95
N ILE A 17 -5.85 5.09 5.68
CA ILE A 17 -6.90 5.22 6.70
C ILE A 17 -8.02 6.12 6.16
N GLN A 18 -9.11 6.27 6.91
CA GLN A 18 -10.18 7.18 6.55
C GLN A 18 -9.64 8.59 6.27
N SER A 19 -9.98 9.12 5.09
CA SER A 19 -9.58 10.47 4.71
C SER A 19 -10.31 11.52 5.53
N SER A 20 -9.65 12.66 5.75
CA SER A 20 -10.27 13.92 6.19
C SER A 20 -9.64 15.07 5.41
N ASP A 21 -10.30 16.22 5.33
CA ASP A 21 -9.77 17.40 4.64
C ASP A 21 -8.42 17.83 5.21
N ARG A 22 -8.26 17.72 6.54
CA ARG A 22 -6.97 17.96 7.22
C ARG A 22 -5.89 17.00 6.72
N LEU A 23 -6.19 15.70 6.65
CA LEU A 23 -5.22 14.71 6.18
C LEU A 23 -4.85 14.94 4.71
N VAL A 24 -5.83 15.20 3.85
CA VAL A 24 -5.62 15.48 2.42
C VAL A 24 -4.75 16.73 2.25
N SER A 25 -5.01 17.79 3.03
CA SER A 25 -4.20 19.01 3.05
C SER A 25 -2.76 18.74 3.48
N GLN A 26 -2.56 17.95 4.55
CA GLN A 26 -1.23 17.57 5.03
C GLN A 26 -0.46 16.75 3.98
N LEU A 27 -1.11 15.80 3.32
CA LEU A 27 -0.51 15.04 2.21
C LEU A 27 -0.10 15.98 1.07
N GLY A 28 -0.97 16.93 0.68
CA GLY A 28 -0.68 17.91 -0.37
C GLY A 28 0.53 18.82 -0.05
N GLN A 29 0.75 19.15 1.22
CA GLN A 29 1.95 19.89 1.64
C GLN A 29 3.23 19.05 1.49
N LEU A 30 3.15 17.74 1.75
CA LEU A 30 4.28 16.83 1.64
C LEU A 30 4.65 16.54 0.18
N GLY A 31 3.65 16.39 -0.70
CA GLY A 31 3.87 15.98 -2.08
C GLY A 31 2.60 15.52 -2.80
N VAL A 32 2.79 14.94 -3.99
CA VAL A 32 1.70 14.38 -4.79
C VAL A 32 1.59 12.88 -4.51
N VAL A 33 0.42 12.42 -4.05
CA VAL A 33 0.16 10.99 -3.90
C VAL A 33 0.17 10.33 -5.28
N LYS A 34 1.17 9.47 -5.51
CA LYS A 34 1.36 8.73 -6.76
C LYS A 34 1.09 7.24 -6.61
N TYR A 35 1.21 6.72 -5.40
CA TYR A 35 1.00 5.30 -5.12
C TYR A 35 0.15 5.12 -3.88
N ILE A 36 -0.83 4.24 -4.00
CA ILE A 36 -1.70 3.78 -2.92
C ILE A 36 -1.46 2.28 -2.81
N ILE A 37 -1.12 1.78 -1.61
CA ILE A 37 -0.70 0.40 -1.43
C ILE A 37 -1.55 -0.26 -0.36
N ALA A 38 -2.25 -1.34 -0.73
CA ALA A 38 -2.82 -2.29 0.23
C ALA A 38 -1.81 -3.45 0.41
N PRO A 39 -1.13 -3.55 1.55
CA PRO A 39 -0.01 -4.48 1.72
C PRO A 39 -0.44 -5.92 2.02
N ASN A 40 -1.72 -6.14 2.29
CA ASN A 40 -2.29 -7.45 2.64
C ASN A 40 -3.81 -7.48 2.36
N LEU A 41 -4.45 -8.59 2.75
CA LEU A 41 -5.89 -8.80 2.57
C LEU A 41 -6.80 -8.11 3.61
N TYR A 42 -6.27 -7.28 4.52
CA TYR A 42 -7.02 -6.64 5.60
C TYR A 42 -6.95 -5.10 5.53
N HIS A 43 -5.82 -4.54 5.11
CA HIS A 43 -5.52 -3.11 5.11
C HIS A 43 -5.91 -2.38 3.81
N TYR A 44 -7.00 -2.79 3.17
CA TYR A 44 -7.48 -2.20 1.90
C TYR A 44 -8.69 -1.27 2.07
N LEU A 45 -9.32 -1.22 3.25
CA LEU A 45 -10.67 -0.66 3.46
C LEU A 45 -10.83 0.76 2.89
N PHE A 46 -9.82 1.61 3.04
CA PHE A 46 -9.87 3.00 2.58
C PHE A 46 -9.11 3.26 1.27
N ALA A 47 -8.55 2.23 0.64
CA ALA A 47 -7.76 2.38 -0.58
C ALA A 47 -8.60 2.87 -1.76
N ALA A 48 -9.84 2.40 -1.91
CA ALA A 48 -10.75 2.88 -2.95
C ALA A 48 -11.14 4.35 -2.76
N ASN A 49 -11.39 4.78 -1.51
CA ASN A 49 -11.64 6.19 -1.21
C ASN A 49 -10.39 7.04 -1.53
N PHE A 50 -9.19 6.62 -1.16
CA PHE A 50 -7.96 7.29 -1.57
C PHE A 50 -7.81 7.35 -3.09
N LYS A 51 -8.12 6.28 -3.83
CA LYS A 51 -8.08 6.26 -5.30
C LYS A 51 -9.08 7.26 -5.90
N SER A 52 -10.26 7.46 -5.29
CA SER A 52 -11.22 8.48 -5.74
C SER A 52 -10.71 9.92 -5.54
N ILE A 53 -9.97 10.18 -4.45
CA ILE A 53 -9.37 11.50 -4.16
C ILE A 53 -8.15 11.74 -5.05
N TYR A 54 -7.36 10.70 -5.30
CA TYR A 54 -6.14 10.72 -6.10
C TYR A 54 -6.28 9.79 -7.32
N PRO A 55 -7.11 10.15 -8.31
CA PRO A 55 -7.43 9.25 -9.44
C PRO A 55 -6.21 8.85 -10.29
N GLN A 56 -5.18 9.70 -10.29
CA GLN A 56 -3.92 9.47 -11.02
C GLN A 56 -2.92 8.60 -10.25
N ALA A 57 -3.17 8.28 -8.97
CA ALA A 57 -2.29 7.43 -8.19
C ALA A 57 -2.50 5.97 -8.56
N THR A 58 -1.43 5.19 -8.73
CA THR A 58 -1.52 3.74 -8.95
C THR A 58 -1.90 3.04 -7.64
N PHE A 59 -2.97 2.25 -7.67
CA PHE A 59 -3.36 1.38 -6.58
C PHE A 59 -2.70 0.00 -6.75
N GLY A 60 -1.60 -0.20 -6.00
CA GLY A 60 -0.92 -1.47 -5.83
C GLY A 60 -1.53 -2.31 -4.70
N ALA A 61 -1.70 -3.60 -4.91
CA ALA A 61 -2.28 -4.51 -3.93
C ALA A 61 -1.45 -5.79 -3.78
N ALA A 62 -1.40 -6.32 -2.56
CA ALA A 62 -0.85 -7.64 -2.31
C ALA A 62 -1.60 -8.75 -3.07
N PRO A 63 -0.93 -9.90 -3.37
CA PRO A 63 -1.55 -11.06 -4.00
C PRO A 63 -2.85 -11.49 -3.30
N GLY A 64 -3.84 -11.90 -4.09
CA GLY A 64 -5.12 -12.39 -3.58
C GLY A 64 -6.17 -11.30 -3.28
N LEU A 65 -5.78 -10.02 -3.17
CA LEU A 65 -6.76 -8.97 -2.86
C LEU A 65 -7.79 -8.78 -3.99
N ALA A 66 -7.34 -8.83 -5.24
CA ALA A 66 -8.23 -8.74 -6.40
C ALA A 66 -9.28 -9.88 -6.45
N ILE A 67 -8.95 -11.05 -5.89
CA ILE A 67 -9.89 -12.18 -5.78
C ILE A 67 -10.85 -11.94 -4.61
N LYS A 68 -10.32 -11.52 -3.46
CA LYS A 68 -11.11 -11.26 -2.24
C LYS A 68 -12.12 -10.12 -2.43
N LYS A 69 -11.73 -9.07 -3.15
CA LYS A 69 -12.52 -7.86 -3.39
C LYS A 69 -12.38 -7.40 -4.85
N PRO A 70 -13.13 -8.03 -5.77
CA PRO A 70 -13.04 -7.73 -7.21
C PRO A 70 -13.52 -6.32 -7.57
N ASP A 71 -14.35 -5.69 -6.73
CA ASP A 71 -14.89 -4.34 -6.98
C ASP A 71 -13.88 -3.21 -6.66
N LEU A 72 -12.71 -3.54 -6.11
CA LEU A 72 -11.69 -2.53 -5.84
C LEU A 72 -11.01 -2.08 -7.14
N PRO A 73 -10.74 -0.76 -7.31
CA PRO A 73 -10.05 -0.23 -8.49
C PRO A 73 -8.53 -0.48 -8.41
N ILE A 74 -8.13 -1.74 -8.31
CA ILE A 74 -6.72 -2.17 -8.22
C ILE A 74 -6.10 -2.05 -9.61
N ASP A 75 -5.06 -1.23 -9.74
CA ASP A 75 -4.33 -1.07 -11.01
C ASP A 75 -3.28 -2.16 -11.17
N GLN A 76 -2.65 -2.60 -10.06
CA GLN A 76 -1.55 -3.54 -10.10
C GLN A 76 -1.55 -4.48 -8.89
N THR A 77 -1.35 -5.78 -9.15
CA THR A 77 -0.98 -6.74 -8.09
C THR A 77 0.54 -6.78 -7.94
N ILE A 78 1.04 -6.66 -6.71
CA ILE A 78 2.45 -6.86 -6.35
C ILE A 78 2.77 -8.35 -6.54
N ARG A 79 3.82 -8.67 -7.31
CA ARG A 79 4.17 -10.05 -7.69
C ARG A 79 5.59 -10.41 -7.27
N GLY A 80 5.78 -11.68 -6.93
CA GLY A 80 7.07 -12.23 -6.50
C GLY A 80 7.27 -12.14 -4.98
N ASP A 81 8.29 -12.86 -4.50
CA ASP A 81 8.57 -12.96 -3.06
C ASP A 81 9.34 -11.74 -2.52
N ARG A 82 10.03 -11.02 -3.39
CA ARG A 82 10.74 -9.77 -3.10
C ARG A 82 11.04 -9.01 -4.38
N GLY A 83 11.25 -7.70 -4.26
CA GLY A 83 11.66 -6.89 -5.40
C GLY A 83 11.68 -5.40 -5.10
N GLU A 84 12.03 -4.61 -6.11
CA GLU A 84 11.85 -3.16 -6.11
C GLU A 84 10.47 -2.84 -6.66
N LEU A 85 9.57 -2.26 -5.85
CA LEU A 85 8.24 -1.88 -6.30
C LEU A 85 8.28 -0.56 -7.06
N LEU A 86 9.04 0.41 -6.52
CA LEU A 86 9.31 1.73 -7.09
C LEU A 86 10.79 2.04 -6.87
N PRO A 87 11.40 2.96 -7.64
CA PRO A 87 12.78 3.36 -7.42
C PRO A 87 13.06 3.71 -5.94
N GLY A 88 13.89 2.91 -5.28
CA GLY A 88 14.26 3.05 -3.86
C GLY A 88 13.26 2.48 -2.85
N LEU A 89 12.08 2.01 -3.27
CA LEU A 89 11.09 1.34 -2.42
C LEU A 89 11.02 -0.15 -2.75
N TYR A 90 11.59 -0.95 -1.86
CA TYR A 90 11.65 -2.39 -1.97
C TYR A 90 10.56 -3.06 -1.13
N PHE A 91 10.24 -4.30 -1.48
CA PHE A 91 9.32 -5.12 -0.72
C PHE A 91 9.82 -6.56 -0.58
N VAL A 92 9.36 -7.23 0.47
CA VAL A 92 9.40 -8.68 0.65
C VAL A 92 7.99 -9.15 1.00
N LEU A 93 7.51 -10.19 0.33
CA LEU A 93 6.27 -10.86 0.66
C LEU A 93 6.56 -11.93 1.73
N PHE A 94 5.88 -11.80 2.87
CA PHE A 94 5.78 -12.85 3.85
C PHE A 94 4.47 -13.58 3.61
N ASP A 95 4.55 -14.84 3.22
CA ASP A 95 3.39 -15.71 3.10
C ASP A 95 3.36 -16.69 4.27
N GLY A 96 2.16 -16.94 4.82
CA GLY A 96 1.97 -17.84 5.97
C GLY A 96 2.26 -17.23 7.35
N LEU A 97 2.17 -15.90 7.51
CA LEU A 97 2.21 -15.30 8.85
C LEU A 97 0.99 -15.77 9.64
N ARG A 98 1.21 -16.49 10.74
CA ARG A 98 0.12 -17.04 11.57
C ARG A 98 -0.40 -15.96 12.51
N VAL A 99 -1.66 -15.61 12.33
CA VAL A 99 -2.35 -14.58 13.11
C VAL A 99 -3.57 -15.17 13.81
N TRP A 100 -3.95 -14.59 14.95
CA TRP A 100 -5.20 -14.93 15.61
C TRP A 100 -6.35 -14.18 14.95
N GLY A 101 -7.21 -14.91 14.24
CA GLY A 101 -8.47 -14.44 13.69
C GLY A 101 -9.66 -14.71 14.61
N LEU A 102 -10.85 -14.29 14.17
CA LEU A 102 -12.08 -14.41 14.95
C LEU A 102 -12.51 -15.88 15.19
N THR A 103 -12.07 -16.80 14.33
CA THR A 103 -12.43 -18.23 14.38
C THR A 103 -11.23 -19.14 14.68
N GLY A 104 -10.10 -18.58 15.12
CA GLY A 104 -8.87 -19.32 15.42
C GLY A 104 -7.65 -18.81 14.65
N ILE A 105 -6.65 -19.68 14.48
CA ILE A 105 -5.41 -19.33 13.77
C ILE A 105 -5.69 -19.24 12.27
N ASP A 106 -5.37 -18.11 11.67
CA ASP A 106 -5.50 -17.83 10.25
C ASP A 106 -4.12 -17.53 9.63
N SER A 107 -4.01 -17.66 8.31
CA SER A 107 -2.79 -17.32 7.59
C SER A 107 -2.93 -15.98 6.88
N LEU A 108 -1.96 -15.10 7.09
CA LEU A 108 -1.86 -13.78 6.48
C LEU A 108 -0.69 -13.77 5.48
N ASN A 109 -0.91 -13.13 4.32
CA ASN A 109 0.17 -12.63 3.50
C ASN A 109 0.42 -11.14 3.79
N GLU A 110 1.68 -10.71 3.83
CA GLU A 110 2.06 -9.32 4.09
C GLU A 110 3.22 -8.90 3.18
N CYS A 111 3.00 -7.87 2.38
CA CYS A 111 4.09 -7.15 1.72
C CYS A 111 4.70 -6.17 2.72
N VAL A 112 5.93 -6.43 3.16
CA VAL A 112 6.72 -5.53 4.02
C VAL A 112 7.61 -4.66 3.14
N PHE A 113 7.61 -3.35 3.38
CA PHE A 113 8.32 -2.37 2.58
C PHE A 113 9.53 -1.78 3.30
N PHE A 114 10.61 -1.52 2.56
CA PHE A 114 11.83 -0.89 3.09
C PHE A 114 12.47 0.02 2.04
N ILE A 115 13.18 1.03 2.54
CA ILE A 115 13.93 1.99 1.73
C ILE A 115 15.41 1.72 1.98
N LEU A 116 16.18 1.48 0.92
CA LEU A 116 17.62 1.40 1.01
C LEU A 116 18.18 2.82 0.88
N GLN A 117 18.60 3.41 2.00
CA GLN A 117 19.46 4.58 1.96
C GLN A 117 20.88 4.10 1.67
N VAL A 118 21.38 4.36 0.46
CA VAL A 118 22.81 4.27 0.20
C VAL A 118 23.44 5.47 0.88
N ALA A 119 24.16 5.24 1.98
CA ALA A 119 25.00 6.26 2.57
C ALA A 119 26.05 6.66 1.52
N LEU A 120 26.06 7.93 1.14
CA LEU A 120 27.15 8.57 0.39
C LEU A 120 28.32 8.86 1.33
#